data_AF-A0A534X253-F1
#
_entry.id   AF-A0A534X253-F1
#
_cell.length_a   1.000
_cell.length_b   1.000
_cell.length_c   1.000
_cell.angle_alpha   90.00
_cell.angle_beta   90.00
_cell.angle_gamma   90.00
#
_symmetry.space_group_name_H-M   'P 1'
#
loop_
_entity.id
_entity.type
_entity.pdbx_description
1 polymer ?
#
loop_
_entity_poly.entity_id
_entity_poly.type
_entity_poly.pdbx_seq_one_letter_code
_entity_poly.pdbx_strand_id
1 'polypeptide(L)'
;MSALTIALVAASLLCRAPAAFAQAEAPAPSAEKLASATPGAAKLAQEFNDPLTALPQLFVQDAYTPANYGTHAQTNQVIARLIVPRIPRYSLLPFVQLIRPNFSVVTVPEGKGRATRTEFGDMGLFDLAVIPWPGEGSGLLMGVGPVFVFPTATDKSAGQGAWQVGPALGAIYKGIPGVLLGGLLQNPISFAYTSSDRRPLSTLLVQPILLKHLWRGLYVKSADATWTIGER
;
A
#
# COMPACT_ATOMS: atom_id res chain seq x y z
N MET A 1 20.42 8.03 -55.39
CA MET A 1 20.84 9.45 -55.43
C MET A 1 19.80 10.19 -54.61
N SER A 2 20.01 10.72 -53.42
CA SER A 2 21.23 11.19 -52.74
C SER A 2 21.16 10.89 -51.24
N ALA A 3 22.34 10.72 -50.65
CA ALA A 3 22.57 10.65 -49.21
C ALA A 3 22.93 12.03 -48.65
N LEU A 4 22.52 12.32 -47.40
CA LEU A 4 23.19 13.12 -46.34
C LEU A 4 22.14 13.41 -45.24
N THR A 5 22.35 13.59 -43.93
CA THR A 5 23.36 13.25 -42.92
C THR A 5 22.84 13.88 -41.61
N ILE A 6 22.77 13.10 -40.52
CA ILE A 6 22.96 13.43 -39.08
C ILE A 6 22.14 14.58 -38.45
N ALA A 7 21.35 14.24 -37.41
CA ALA A 7 21.43 14.88 -36.08
C ALA A 7 20.77 13.98 -35.01
N LEU A 8 21.60 13.34 -34.18
CA LEU A 8 21.18 12.63 -32.97
C LEU A 8 21.08 13.67 -31.84
N VAL A 9 19.87 14.01 -31.38
CA VAL A 9 19.67 14.89 -30.22
C VAL A 9 19.19 14.05 -29.04
N ALA A 10 20.11 13.77 -28.12
CA ALA A 10 19.81 13.22 -26.81
C ALA A 10 19.24 14.34 -25.92
N ALA A 11 17.93 14.32 -25.66
CA ALA A 11 17.28 15.23 -24.73
C ALA A 11 17.16 14.57 -23.36
N SER A 12 18.13 14.88 -22.49
CA SER A 12 18.09 14.65 -21.05
C SER A 12 17.01 15.53 -20.41
N LEU A 13 15.85 14.96 -20.07
CA LEU A 13 14.85 15.62 -19.23
C LEU A 13 15.05 15.20 -17.77
N LEU A 14 15.68 16.11 -17.02
CA LEU A 14 15.76 16.09 -15.57
C LEU A 14 14.35 16.24 -14.96
N CYS A 15 13.88 15.20 -14.27
CA CYS A 15 12.72 15.28 -13.39
C CYS A 15 13.03 16.21 -12.21
N ARG A 16 12.34 17.36 -12.17
CA ARG A 16 12.26 18.24 -10.99
C ARG A 16 11.16 17.68 -10.07
N ALA A 17 11.56 17.09 -8.94
CA ALA A 17 10.64 16.82 -7.83
C ALA A 17 10.23 18.15 -7.16
N PRO A 18 9.02 18.28 -6.57
CA PRO A 18 8.61 19.52 -5.93
C PRO A 18 9.42 19.70 -4.64
N ALA A 19 10.08 20.86 -4.53
CA ALA A 19 10.73 21.30 -3.30
C ALA A 19 9.65 21.71 -2.30
N ALA A 20 9.54 20.95 -1.20
CA ALA A 20 8.93 21.48 0.02
C ALA A 20 9.82 22.62 0.53
N PHE A 21 9.24 23.79 0.78
CA PHE A 21 9.93 24.94 1.36
C PHE A 21 10.51 24.55 2.72
N ALA A 22 11.85 24.46 2.81
CA ALA A 22 12.58 24.47 4.06
C ALA A 22 13.22 25.85 4.21
N GLN A 23 12.87 26.51 5.31
CA GLN A 23 13.34 27.82 5.75
C GLN A 23 14.88 27.83 5.88
N ALA A 24 15.48 28.98 5.55
CA ALA A 24 16.91 29.18 5.36
C ALA A 24 17.81 28.95 6.61
N GLU A 25 18.98 28.37 6.32
CA GLU A 25 20.34 28.57 6.87
C GLU A 25 20.62 28.40 8.38
N ALA A 26 21.33 27.31 8.72
CA ALA A 26 22.47 27.32 9.65
C ALA A 26 23.53 26.32 9.10
N PRO A 27 24.85 26.61 9.20
CA PRO A 27 25.87 25.94 8.38
C PRO A 27 26.01 24.46 8.77
N ALA A 28 25.91 23.59 7.77
CA ALA A 28 26.04 22.16 7.93
C ALA A 28 27.46 21.80 8.39
N PRO A 29 27.64 20.96 9.44
CA PRO A 29 28.91 20.29 9.63
C PRO A 29 29.12 19.31 8.47
N SER A 30 30.30 19.42 7.86
CA SER A 30 30.92 18.56 6.85
C SER A 30 30.29 17.18 6.64
N ALA A 31 30.02 16.87 5.36
CA ALA A 31 29.40 15.67 4.80
C ALA A 31 30.06 14.33 5.18
N GLU A 32 31.16 14.31 5.93
CA GLU A 32 31.75 13.09 6.50
C GLU A 32 30.95 12.55 7.70
N LYS A 33 30.13 13.36 8.38
CA LYS A 33 29.35 12.91 9.55
C LYS A 33 28.03 12.20 9.20
N LEU A 34 27.67 12.12 7.92
CA LEU A 34 26.50 11.35 7.45
C LEU A 34 26.84 9.87 7.18
N ALA A 35 28.13 9.50 7.22
CA ALA A 35 28.59 8.12 6.99
C ALA A 35 28.47 7.21 8.23
N SER A 36 28.22 7.76 9.42
CA SER A 36 27.76 6.98 10.55
C SER A 36 26.24 6.92 10.55
N ALA A 37 25.66 6.20 9.60
CA ALA A 37 24.32 5.66 9.79
C ALA A 37 24.39 4.77 11.04
N THR A 38 23.89 5.27 12.16
CA THR A 38 23.74 4.49 13.39
C THR A 38 23.09 3.16 13.00
N PRO A 39 23.62 1.99 13.44
CA PRO A 39 23.08 0.68 13.09
C PRO A 39 21.55 0.57 13.24
N GLY A 40 20.97 1.37 14.15
CA GLY A 40 19.53 1.52 14.30
C GLY A 40 18.80 2.11 13.09
N ALA A 41 19.30 3.15 12.42
CA ALA A 41 18.58 3.81 11.33
C ALA A 41 18.41 2.88 10.10
N ALA A 42 19.44 2.11 9.76
CA ALA A 42 19.38 1.12 8.69
C ALA A 42 18.40 -0.03 9.04
N LYS A 43 18.41 -0.47 10.30
CA LYS A 43 17.49 -1.50 10.80
C LYS A 43 16.03 -1.01 10.78
N LEU A 44 15.76 0.23 11.21
CA LEU A 44 14.43 0.84 11.13
C LEU A 44 13.95 0.97 9.67
N ALA A 45 14.81 1.38 8.75
CA ALA A 45 14.46 1.46 7.33
C ALA A 45 14.10 0.09 6.74
N GLN A 46 14.77 -0.97 7.20
CA GLN A 46 14.45 -2.35 6.80
C GLN A 46 13.13 -2.82 7.41
N GLU A 47 12.88 -2.55 8.70
CA GLU A 47 11.62 -2.87 9.37
C GLU A 47 10.44 -2.04 8.84
N PHE A 48 10.67 -0.81 8.37
CA PHE A 48 9.64 0.03 7.76
C PHE A 48 9.09 -0.57 6.47
N ASN A 49 9.96 -1.20 5.69
CA ASN A 49 9.64 -1.80 4.41
C ASN A 49 9.01 -3.20 4.53
N ASP A 50 8.98 -3.77 5.74
CA ASP A 50 8.33 -5.04 6.00
C ASP A 50 6.81 -4.87 6.18
N PRO A 51 5.98 -5.48 5.32
CA PRO A 51 4.53 -5.32 5.38
C PRO A 51 3.89 -6.04 6.57
N LEU A 52 4.61 -6.90 7.30
CA LEU A 52 4.16 -7.51 8.56
C LEU A 52 4.85 -6.90 9.79
N THR A 53 5.44 -5.71 9.63
CA THR A 53 6.10 -5.00 10.71
C THR A 53 5.12 -4.54 11.78
N ALA A 54 5.50 -4.71 13.03
CA ALA A 54 4.78 -4.21 14.19
C ALA A 54 5.17 -2.76 14.53
N LEU A 55 5.64 -1.98 13.56
CA LEU A 55 5.94 -0.57 13.75
C LEU A 55 4.67 0.26 13.49
N PRO A 56 4.32 1.21 14.39
CA PRO A 56 3.24 2.16 14.12
C PRO A 56 3.60 3.03 12.92
N GLN A 57 2.77 3.02 11.89
CA GLN A 57 3.06 3.71 10.63
C GLN A 57 1.80 4.35 10.05
N LEU A 58 1.96 5.54 9.48
CA LEU A 58 0.94 6.21 8.67
C LEU A 58 1.44 6.27 7.22
N PHE A 59 0.74 5.60 6.33
CA PHE A 59 0.98 5.65 4.90
C PHE A 59 -0.09 6.46 4.21
N VAL A 60 0.34 7.47 3.46
CA VAL A 60 -0.54 8.21 2.55
C VAL A 60 -0.04 7.96 1.14
N GLN A 61 -0.92 7.45 0.28
CA GLN A 61 -0.63 7.18 -1.11
C GLN A 61 -1.63 7.95 -1.97
N ASP A 62 -1.12 8.72 -2.94
CA ASP A 62 -1.92 9.45 -3.92
C ASP A 62 -1.67 8.86 -5.31
N ALA A 63 -2.73 8.43 -5.98
CA ALA A 63 -2.68 7.78 -7.28
C ALA A 63 -3.51 8.58 -8.30
N TYR A 64 -2.84 9.55 -8.93
CA TYR A 64 -3.43 10.43 -9.93
C TYR A 64 -3.34 9.84 -11.34
N THR A 65 -4.49 9.77 -12.02
CA THR A 65 -4.61 9.28 -13.39
C THR A 65 -5.12 10.41 -14.30
N PRO A 66 -4.26 10.97 -15.19
CA PRO A 66 -4.60 12.15 -15.98
C PRO A 66 -5.59 11.88 -17.11
N ALA A 67 -5.70 10.64 -17.58
CA ALA A 67 -6.64 10.25 -18.63
C ALA A 67 -7.11 8.82 -18.37
N ASN A 68 -8.42 8.60 -18.45
CA ASN A 68 -9.03 7.29 -18.28
C ASN A 68 -9.53 6.78 -19.62
N TYR A 69 -9.45 5.47 -19.84
CA TYR A 69 -10.01 4.89 -21.05
C TYR A 69 -11.54 5.09 -21.09
N GLY A 70 -12.06 5.66 -22.18
CA GLY A 70 -13.50 5.90 -22.37
C GLY A 70 -14.05 7.19 -21.76
N THR A 71 -13.22 8.03 -21.12
CA THR A 71 -13.63 9.36 -20.61
C THR A 71 -12.46 10.35 -20.61
N HIS A 72 -12.74 11.65 -20.74
CA HIS A 72 -11.71 12.71 -20.62
C HIS A 72 -11.55 13.22 -19.19
N ALA A 73 -12.23 12.60 -18.23
CA ALA A 73 -12.14 12.90 -16.82
C ALA A 73 -10.81 12.42 -16.22
N GLN A 74 -10.26 13.25 -15.34
CA GLN A 74 -9.12 12.91 -14.50
C GLN A 74 -9.63 12.15 -13.27
N THR A 75 -8.95 11.10 -12.87
CA THR A 75 -9.30 10.37 -11.64
C THR A 75 -8.16 10.47 -10.66
N ASN A 76 -8.52 10.42 -9.39
CA ASN A 76 -7.55 10.41 -8.32
C ASN A 76 -7.98 9.44 -7.23
N GLN A 77 -7.02 8.84 -6.56
CA GLN A 77 -7.29 8.00 -5.40
C GLN A 77 -6.25 8.28 -4.32
N VAL A 78 -6.71 8.87 -3.22
CA VAL A 78 -5.92 9.07 -2.01
C VAL A 78 -6.26 7.96 -1.03
N ILE A 79 -5.26 7.20 -0.59
CA ILE A 79 -5.42 6.13 0.40
C ILE A 79 -4.58 6.49 1.62
N ALA A 80 -5.23 6.53 2.78
CA ALA A 80 -4.58 6.64 4.08
C ALA A 80 -4.66 5.28 4.79
N ARG A 81 -3.52 4.67 5.09
CA ARG A 81 -3.42 3.42 5.84
C ARG A 81 -2.68 3.68 7.15
N LEU A 82 -3.31 3.32 8.26
CA LEU A 82 -2.67 3.38 9.57
C LEU A 82 -2.35 1.94 9.99
N ILE A 83 -1.17 1.72 10.56
CA ILE A 83 -0.79 0.46 11.17
C ILE A 83 -0.73 0.70 12.67
N VAL A 84 -1.60 0.01 13.40
CA VAL A 84 -1.63 0.00 14.87
C VAL A 84 -1.17 -1.38 15.32
N PRO A 85 0.11 -1.53 15.66
CA PRO A 85 0.63 -2.79 16.16
C PRO A 85 0.18 -2.99 17.61
N ARG A 86 -0.56 -4.05 17.86
CA ARG A 86 -0.89 -4.46 19.22
C ARG A 86 0.12 -5.49 19.68
N ILE A 87 1.15 -4.99 20.35
CA ILE A 87 2.12 -5.84 21.05
C ILE A 87 1.40 -6.47 22.27
N PRO A 88 1.51 -7.78 22.52
CA PRO A 88 0.69 -8.53 23.50
C PRO A 88 0.84 -8.17 24.98
N ARG A 89 1.21 -6.94 25.37
CA ARG A 89 1.51 -6.58 26.77
C ARG A 89 0.41 -6.97 27.77
N TYR A 90 -0.86 -7.01 27.31
CA TYR A 90 -2.05 -7.45 28.05
C TYR A 90 -3.06 -8.24 27.20
N SER A 91 -2.65 -8.86 26.10
CA SER A 91 -3.58 -9.58 25.20
C SER A 91 -3.75 -11.03 25.66
N LEU A 92 -4.98 -11.56 25.56
CA LEU A 92 -5.32 -12.95 25.86
C LEU A 92 -4.62 -13.97 24.94
N LEU A 93 -4.04 -13.50 23.82
CA LEU A 93 -3.51 -14.34 22.75
C LEU A 93 -1.99 -14.12 22.60
N PRO A 94 -1.18 -15.19 22.46
CA PRO A 94 0.28 -15.12 22.51
C PRO A 94 0.95 -14.63 21.21
N PHE A 95 0.24 -13.89 20.36
CA PHE A 95 0.71 -13.45 19.04
C PHE A 95 0.54 -11.96 18.82
N VAL A 96 1.38 -11.38 17.95
CA VAL A 96 1.30 -9.97 17.59
C VAL A 96 0.07 -9.77 16.70
N GLN A 97 -0.82 -8.85 17.09
CA GLN A 97 -1.97 -8.46 16.29
C GLN A 97 -1.64 -7.18 15.52
N LEU A 98 -1.72 -7.22 14.19
CA LEU A 98 -1.57 -6.05 13.35
C LEU A 98 -2.95 -5.57 12.90
N ILE A 99 -3.36 -4.44 13.45
CA ILE A 99 -4.61 -3.79 13.09
C ILE A 99 -4.28 -2.71 12.06
N ARG A 100 -4.87 -2.81 10.86
CA ARG A 100 -4.63 -1.91 9.73
C ARG A 100 -5.94 -1.36 9.19
N PRO A 101 -6.48 -0.28 9.77
CA PRO A 101 -7.55 0.46 9.13
C PRO A 101 -7.02 1.17 7.89
N ASN A 102 -7.85 1.19 6.84
CA ASN A 102 -7.60 1.94 5.62
C ASN A 102 -8.81 2.81 5.29
N PHE A 103 -8.50 4.05 4.89
CA PHE A 103 -9.45 5.05 4.46
C PHE A 103 -9.06 5.46 3.05
N SER A 104 -10.06 5.72 2.21
CA SER A 104 -9.82 6.20 0.87
C SER A 104 -10.75 7.34 0.50
N VAL A 105 -10.21 8.26 -0.29
CA VAL A 105 -10.96 9.31 -0.98
C VAL A 105 -10.71 9.10 -2.46
N VAL A 106 -11.78 8.88 -3.22
CA VAL A 106 -11.72 8.56 -4.63
C VAL A 106 -12.40 9.67 -5.43
N THR A 107 -11.75 10.09 -6.50
CA THR A 107 -12.31 11.02 -7.49
C THR A 107 -12.68 10.21 -8.72
N VAL A 108 -13.97 10.06 -8.94
CA VAL A 108 -14.56 9.25 -10.01
C VAL A 108 -15.10 10.13 -11.14
N PRO A 109 -15.09 9.66 -12.40
CA PRO A 109 -15.68 10.36 -13.52
C PRO A 109 -17.22 10.43 -13.42
N GLU A 110 -17.80 11.58 -13.73
CA GLU A 110 -19.24 11.74 -13.89
C GLU A 110 -19.59 11.69 -15.39
N GLY A 111 -20.00 10.52 -15.86
CA GLY A 111 -20.34 10.28 -17.26
C GLY A 111 -19.14 10.27 -18.22
N LYS A 112 -19.38 10.61 -19.50
CA LYS A 112 -18.38 10.57 -20.59
C LYS A 112 -17.61 11.88 -20.76
N GLY A 113 -17.93 12.90 -19.97
CA GLY A 113 -17.36 14.24 -20.07
C GLY A 113 -16.05 14.40 -19.32
N ARG A 114 -15.79 15.63 -18.87
CA ARG A 114 -14.66 15.96 -17.97
C ARG A 114 -15.08 16.12 -16.51
N ALA A 115 -16.38 15.99 -16.22
CA ALA A 115 -16.90 16.13 -14.88
C ALA A 115 -16.37 15.01 -13.99
N THR A 116 -16.04 15.36 -12.76
CA THR A 116 -15.47 14.47 -11.75
C THR A 116 -16.11 14.76 -10.42
N ARG A 117 -16.23 13.73 -9.59
CA ARG A 117 -16.81 13.82 -8.26
C ARG A 117 -15.86 13.16 -7.27
N THR A 118 -15.57 13.85 -6.17
CA THR A 118 -14.70 13.36 -5.10
C THR A 118 -15.54 12.89 -3.94
N GLU A 119 -15.38 11.65 -3.55
CA GLU A 119 -16.20 10.97 -2.54
C GLU A 119 -15.32 10.14 -1.61
N PHE A 120 -15.81 9.89 -0.40
CA PHE A 120 -15.20 8.91 0.48
C PHE A 120 -15.50 7.50 -0.04
N GLY A 121 -14.50 6.62 0.01
CA GLY A 121 -14.66 5.20 -0.25
C GLY A 121 -15.05 4.40 0.99
N ASP A 122 -15.27 3.11 0.79
CA ASP A 122 -15.51 2.18 1.89
C ASP A 122 -14.24 2.02 2.74
N MET A 123 -14.42 1.99 4.06
CA MET A 123 -13.34 1.78 5.01
C MET A 123 -13.07 0.28 5.13
N GLY A 124 -11.83 -0.13 4.96
CA GLY A 124 -11.40 -1.49 5.29
C GLY A 124 -10.71 -1.55 6.64
N LEU A 125 -10.92 -2.62 7.39
CA LEU A 125 -10.18 -2.95 8.59
C LEU A 125 -9.62 -4.36 8.46
N PHE A 126 -8.32 -4.48 8.63
CA PHE A 126 -7.62 -5.74 8.57
C PHE A 126 -7.00 -6.01 9.94
N ASP A 127 -7.27 -7.17 10.53
CA ASP A 127 -6.66 -7.60 11.79
C ASP A 127 -5.96 -8.94 11.56
N LEU A 128 -4.63 -8.96 11.69
CA LEU A 128 -3.83 -10.13 11.39
C LEU A 128 -2.98 -10.54 12.58
N ALA A 129 -3.17 -11.78 13.02
CA ALA A 129 -2.27 -12.45 13.95
C ALA A 129 -1.01 -12.88 13.21
N VAL A 130 0.13 -12.28 13.53
CA VAL A 130 1.43 -12.65 12.95
C VAL A 130 2.19 -13.58 13.88
N ILE A 131 2.59 -14.72 13.32
CA ILE A 131 3.22 -15.83 14.01
C ILE A 131 4.46 -16.25 13.20
N PRO A 132 5.65 -16.34 13.84
CA PRO A 132 6.81 -16.95 13.20
C PRO A 132 6.59 -18.46 13.06
N TRP A 133 6.79 -19.01 11.86
CA TRP A 133 6.50 -20.43 11.57
C TRP A 133 7.61 -21.07 10.73
N PRO A 134 8.16 -22.25 11.08
CA PRO A 134 7.86 -23.08 12.27
C PRO A 134 8.52 -22.59 13.58
N GLY A 135 9.22 -21.45 13.54
CA GLY A 135 9.83 -20.82 14.71
C GLY A 135 10.60 -19.56 14.33
N GLU A 136 11.09 -18.81 15.33
CA GLU A 136 11.72 -17.48 15.13
C GLU A 136 12.96 -17.50 14.22
N GLY A 137 13.67 -18.62 14.14
CA GLY A 137 14.87 -18.77 13.30
C GLY A 137 14.61 -19.12 11.82
N SER A 138 13.36 -19.40 11.43
CA SER A 138 13.04 -19.84 10.06
C SER A 138 13.04 -18.71 9.03
N GLY A 139 12.94 -17.46 9.50
CA GLY A 139 12.73 -16.29 8.65
C GLY A 139 11.35 -16.22 8.00
N LEU A 140 10.44 -17.16 8.25
CA LEU A 140 9.08 -17.16 7.74
C LEU A 140 8.09 -16.65 8.80
N LEU A 141 7.35 -15.61 8.44
CA LEU A 141 6.26 -15.04 9.21
C LEU A 141 4.95 -15.36 8.50
N MET A 142 4.02 -15.96 9.21
CA MET A 142 2.66 -16.22 8.73
C MET A 142 1.69 -15.32 9.47
N GLY A 143 0.75 -14.76 8.72
CA GLY A 143 -0.32 -13.93 9.23
C GLY A 143 -1.66 -14.56 8.95
N VAL A 144 -2.54 -14.67 9.94
CA VAL A 144 -3.92 -15.12 9.75
C VAL A 144 -4.87 -14.24 10.54
N GLY A 145 -6.03 -13.94 9.98
CA GLY A 145 -7.03 -13.15 10.69
C GLY A 145 -8.19 -12.72 9.81
N PRO A 146 -9.10 -11.91 10.35
CA PRO A 146 -10.23 -11.39 9.59
C PRO A 146 -9.91 -10.09 8.84
N VAL A 147 -10.62 -9.88 7.73
CA VAL A 147 -10.79 -8.59 7.09
C VAL A 147 -12.26 -8.16 7.18
N PHE A 148 -12.48 -6.88 7.40
CA PHE A 148 -13.79 -6.24 7.45
C PHE A 148 -13.83 -5.08 6.46
N VAL A 149 -14.96 -4.90 5.80
CA VAL A 149 -15.24 -3.73 4.96
C VAL A 149 -16.53 -3.08 5.43
N PHE A 150 -16.46 -1.79 5.71
CA PHE A 150 -17.54 -0.98 6.23
C PHE A 150 -18.06 -0.08 5.11
N PRO A 151 -19.38 0.00 4.89
CA PRO A 151 -19.96 0.82 3.83
C PRO A 151 -20.00 2.29 4.24
N THR A 152 -18.83 2.92 4.32
CA THR A 152 -18.67 4.33 4.69
C THR A 152 -18.64 5.27 3.49
N ALA A 153 -18.76 4.73 2.27
CA ALA A 153 -18.73 5.56 1.08
C ALA A 153 -19.90 6.55 1.04
N THR A 154 -19.60 7.79 0.62
CA THR A 154 -20.60 8.86 0.52
C THR A 154 -21.50 8.72 -0.71
N ASP A 155 -21.05 8.02 -1.75
CA ASP A 155 -21.82 7.75 -2.97
C ASP A 155 -21.66 6.30 -3.47
N LYS A 156 -22.65 5.81 -4.21
CA LYS A 156 -22.66 4.45 -4.78
C LYS A 156 -21.54 4.22 -5.82
N SER A 157 -21.00 5.28 -6.41
CA SER A 157 -19.87 5.22 -7.35
C SER A 157 -18.51 5.03 -6.66
N ALA A 158 -18.42 5.34 -5.36
CA ALA A 158 -17.18 5.28 -4.58
C ALA A 158 -17.07 4.06 -3.66
N GLY A 159 -18.19 3.35 -3.43
CA GLY A 159 -18.23 2.15 -2.59
C GLY A 159 -19.34 1.18 -2.96
N GLN A 160 -19.23 -0.02 -2.41
CA GLN A 160 -20.15 -1.13 -2.70
C GLN A 160 -21.43 -1.05 -1.87
N GLY A 161 -21.42 -0.31 -0.76
CA GLY A 161 -22.58 -0.19 0.13
C GLY A 161 -22.94 -1.52 0.81
N ALA A 162 -21.94 -2.37 1.04
CA ALA A 162 -22.11 -3.65 1.70
C ALA A 162 -21.11 -3.79 2.86
N TRP A 163 -21.61 -4.30 3.99
CA TRP A 163 -20.78 -4.82 5.05
C TRP A 163 -20.19 -6.16 4.62
N GLN A 164 -18.87 -6.27 4.70
CA GLN A 164 -18.15 -7.47 4.30
C GLN A 164 -17.29 -7.98 5.44
N VAL A 165 -17.19 -9.29 5.55
CA VAL A 165 -16.27 -9.98 6.46
C VAL A 165 -15.67 -11.16 5.73
N GLY A 166 -14.40 -11.45 6.00
CA GLY A 166 -13.76 -12.57 5.35
C GLY A 166 -12.41 -12.93 5.93
N PRO A 167 -11.83 -14.05 5.50
CA PRO A 167 -10.50 -14.44 5.92
C PRO A 167 -9.42 -13.62 5.22
N ALA A 168 -8.32 -13.44 5.93
CA ALA A 168 -7.09 -12.84 5.49
C ALA A 168 -5.90 -13.74 5.85
N LEU A 169 -5.00 -13.95 4.89
CA LEU A 169 -3.82 -14.79 5.01
C LEU A 169 -2.62 -14.07 4.44
N GLY A 170 -1.59 -13.85 5.24
CA GLY A 170 -0.32 -13.27 4.82
C GLY A 170 0.82 -14.25 5.04
N ALA A 171 1.85 -14.19 4.20
CA ALA A 171 3.10 -14.87 4.45
C ALA A 171 4.25 -14.00 3.98
N ILE A 172 5.30 -13.88 4.80
CA ILE A 172 6.53 -13.16 4.47
C ILE A 172 7.72 -14.03 4.84
N TYR A 173 8.59 -14.27 3.88
CA TYR A 173 9.85 -14.99 4.02
C TYR A 173 11.03 -14.03 3.88
N LYS A 174 11.88 -14.01 4.90
CA LYS A 174 13.10 -13.20 5.04
C LYS A 174 14.35 -14.05 5.23
N GLY A 175 14.31 -15.34 4.91
CA GLY A 175 15.46 -16.23 5.09
C GLY A 175 16.63 -15.93 4.13
N ILE A 176 16.39 -15.15 3.08
CA ILE A 176 17.42 -14.74 2.12
C ILE A 176 17.91 -13.34 2.51
N PRO A 177 19.22 -13.15 2.78
CA PRO A 177 19.76 -11.84 3.11
C PRO A 177 19.46 -10.80 2.03
N GLY A 178 18.84 -9.68 2.43
CA GLY A 178 18.49 -8.58 1.52
C GLY A 178 17.28 -8.84 0.61
N VAL A 179 16.56 -9.95 0.76
CA VAL A 179 15.35 -10.25 -0.01
C VAL A 179 14.19 -10.56 0.93
N LEU A 180 13.03 -9.99 0.63
CA LEU A 180 11.76 -10.26 1.29
C LEU A 180 10.78 -10.74 0.21
N LEU A 181 10.29 -11.96 0.39
CA LEU A 181 9.30 -12.59 -0.47
C LEU A 181 8.03 -12.78 0.30
N GLY A 182 6.87 -12.59 -0.32
CA GLY A 182 5.64 -12.91 0.34
C GLY A 182 4.41 -12.57 -0.45
N GLY A 183 3.28 -12.61 0.25
CA GLY A 183 2.00 -12.24 -0.32
C GLY A 183 0.94 -12.08 0.73
N LEU A 184 -0.15 -11.44 0.33
CA LEU A 184 -1.34 -11.26 1.12
C LEU A 184 -2.57 -11.68 0.31
N LEU A 185 -3.39 -12.55 0.89
CA LEU A 185 -4.65 -13.06 0.37
C LEU A 185 -5.76 -12.54 1.28
N GLN A 186 -6.81 -11.99 0.70
CA GLN A 186 -7.98 -11.53 1.44
C GLN A 186 -9.24 -11.92 0.65
N ASN A 187 -10.27 -12.41 1.33
CA ASN A 187 -11.53 -12.72 0.68
C ASN A 187 -12.72 -12.12 1.44
N PRO A 188 -12.94 -10.79 1.37
CA PRO A 188 -14.13 -10.18 1.95
C PRO A 188 -15.40 -10.69 1.25
N ILE A 189 -16.38 -11.11 2.06
CA ILE A 189 -17.68 -11.62 1.62
C ILE A 189 -18.77 -10.71 2.20
N SER A 190 -19.67 -10.20 1.36
CA SER A 190 -20.76 -9.35 1.81
C SER A 190 -21.83 -10.14 2.58
N PHE A 191 -22.32 -9.58 3.68
CA PHE A 191 -23.39 -10.20 4.49
C PHE A 191 -24.56 -9.25 4.79
N ALA A 192 -24.34 -7.93 4.79
CA ALA A 192 -25.39 -6.94 4.99
C ALA A 192 -25.22 -5.76 4.02
N TYR A 193 -26.31 -5.10 3.66
CA TYR A 193 -26.33 -4.11 2.58
C TYR A 193 -27.04 -2.83 3.02
N THR A 194 -26.61 -1.68 2.48
CA THR A 194 -27.24 -0.38 2.77
C THR A 194 -28.53 -0.14 1.99
N SER A 195 -28.83 -0.97 0.98
CA SER A 195 -30.06 -0.90 0.18
C SER A 195 -30.41 -2.27 -0.39
N SER A 196 -31.69 -2.47 -0.75
CA SER A 196 -32.23 -3.73 -1.25
C SER A 196 -31.84 -4.04 -2.70
N ASP A 197 -31.28 -3.08 -3.43
CA ASP A 197 -30.81 -3.23 -4.81
C ASP A 197 -29.39 -3.85 -4.90
N ARG A 198 -28.71 -4.02 -3.76
CA ARG A 198 -27.33 -4.53 -3.72
C ARG A 198 -27.28 -6.04 -3.88
N ARG A 199 -26.35 -6.51 -4.71
CA ARG A 199 -26.11 -7.93 -4.94
C ARG A 199 -25.05 -8.47 -3.96
N PRO A 200 -25.12 -9.75 -3.60
CA PRO A 200 -24.03 -10.42 -2.91
C PRO A 200 -22.72 -10.32 -3.69
N LEU A 201 -21.66 -10.00 -2.96
CA LEU A 201 -20.31 -9.79 -3.44
C LEU A 201 -19.34 -10.69 -2.67
N SER A 202 -18.49 -11.40 -3.40
CA SER A 202 -17.30 -12.08 -2.85
C SER A 202 -16.13 -11.76 -3.75
N THR A 203 -15.12 -11.11 -3.19
CA THR A 203 -13.95 -10.67 -3.94
C THR A 203 -12.71 -11.31 -3.34
N LEU A 204 -11.92 -12.00 -4.14
CA LEU A 204 -10.60 -12.48 -3.75
C LEU A 204 -9.55 -11.44 -4.15
N LEU A 205 -8.82 -10.95 -3.15
CA LEU A 205 -7.71 -10.00 -3.32
C LEU A 205 -6.40 -10.74 -3.09
N VAL A 206 -5.50 -10.69 -4.06
CA VAL A 206 -4.17 -11.30 -4.00
C VAL A 206 -3.12 -10.22 -4.21
N GLN A 207 -2.23 -10.04 -3.25
CA GLN A 207 -1.16 -9.05 -3.31
C GLN A 207 0.19 -9.76 -3.18
N PRO A 208 0.89 -10.04 -4.28
CA PRO A 208 2.26 -10.54 -4.23
C PRO A 208 3.22 -9.43 -3.77
N ILE A 209 4.19 -9.80 -2.94
CA ILE A 209 5.18 -8.87 -2.38
C ILE A 209 6.58 -9.43 -2.66
N LEU A 210 7.37 -8.66 -3.39
CA LEU A 210 8.80 -8.88 -3.58
C LEU A 210 9.52 -7.60 -3.21
N LEU A 211 10.48 -7.67 -2.30
CA LEU A 211 11.37 -6.56 -2.01
C LEU A 211 12.81 -7.06 -1.99
N LYS A 212 13.69 -6.33 -2.68
CA LYS A 212 15.13 -6.59 -2.70
C LYS A 212 15.86 -5.32 -2.30
N HIS A 213 16.59 -5.39 -1.20
CA HIS A 213 17.56 -4.38 -0.83
C HIS A 213 18.75 -4.45 -1.79
N LEU A 214 19.14 -3.30 -2.31
CA LEU A 214 20.31 -3.08 -3.13
C LEU A 214 21.41 -2.46 -2.25
N TRP A 215 22.34 -1.74 -2.87
CA TRP A 215 23.38 -1.02 -2.16
C TRP A 215 22.84 0.18 -1.37
N ARG A 216 23.56 0.56 -0.30
CA ARG A 216 23.45 1.89 0.34
C ARG A 216 22.02 2.32 0.72
N GLY A 217 21.17 1.38 1.14
CA GLY A 217 19.79 1.65 1.55
C GLY A 217 18.78 1.79 0.41
N LEU A 218 19.22 1.65 -0.84
CA LEU A 218 18.34 1.58 -2.00
C LEU A 218 17.61 0.23 -2.01
N TYR A 219 16.35 0.19 -2.42
CA TYR A 219 15.59 -1.05 -2.56
C TYR A 219 14.69 -1.01 -3.78
N VAL A 220 14.39 -2.19 -4.32
CA VAL A 220 13.38 -2.37 -5.35
C VAL A 220 12.26 -3.20 -4.73
N LYS A 221 11.03 -2.72 -4.88
CA LYS A 221 9.82 -3.40 -4.42
C LYS A 221 8.91 -3.66 -5.62
N SER A 222 8.19 -4.78 -5.62
CA SER A 222 7.05 -4.95 -6.49
C SER A 222 6.09 -3.79 -6.26
N ALA A 223 5.55 -3.21 -7.34
CA ALA A 223 4.42 -2.31 -7.21
C ALA A 223 3.38 -3.05 -6.37
N ASP A 224 2.86 -2.43 -5.30
CA ASP A 224 1.89 -3.00 -4.37
C ASP A 224 0.56 -3.32 -5.09
N ALA A 225 0.62 -4.23 -6.06
CA ALA A 225 -0.42 -4.57 -6.99
C ALA A 225 -1.34 -5.54 -6.28
N THR A 226 -2.56 -5.10 -6.02
CA THR A 226 -3.63 -5.96 -5.56
C THR A 226 -4.37 -6.48 -6.78
N TRP A 227 -4.27 -7.78 -7.01
CA TRP A 227 -5.07 -8.47 -8.01
C TRP A 227 -6.43 -8.76 -7.42
N THR A 228 -7.46 -8.28 -8.10
CA THR A 228 -8.85 -8.44 -7.71
C THR A 228 -9.49 -9.48 -8.61
N ILE A 229 -9.90 -10.60 -8.03
CA ILE A 229 -10.51 -11.74 -8.72
C ILE A 229 -11.91 -11.95 -8.12
N GLY A 230 -12.95 -11.84 -8.92
CA GLY A 230 -14.33 -12.01 -8.47
C GLY A 230 -15.31 -11.20 -9.31
N GLU A 231 -16.59 -11.40 -9.02
CA GLU A 231 -17.66 -10.59 -9.60
C GLU A 231 -17.63 -9.20 -8.94
N ARG A 232 -17.80 -8.14 -9.72
CA ARG A 232 -17.89 -6.75 -9.27
C ARG A 232 -19.30 -6.23 -9.51
#